data_AF-A0A2V9N0R1-F1
#
_entry.id   AF-A0A2V9N0R1-F1
#
_cell.length_a   1.000
_cell.length_b   1.000
_cell.length_c   1.000
_cell.angle_alpha   90.00
_cell.angle_beta   90.00
_cell.angle_gamma   90.00
#
_symmetry.space_group_name_H-M   'P 1'
#
loop_
_entity.id
_entity.type
_entity.pdbx_description
1 polymer ?
#
loop_
_entity_poly.entity_id
_entity_poly.type
_entity_poly.pdbx_seq_one_letter_code
_entity_poly.pdbx_strand_id
1 'polypeptide(L)'
;MNIIATLLLASLPVPQVPANLAQSAQPAAHFTQQAKSAPRKGGKWYFARTGHAVFCYGPVMTVNDGGGLERVATFCKGDRVMVPLKD
;
A
#
# COMPACT_ATOMS: atom_id res chain seq x y z
N MET A 1 38.07 4.15 -33.29
CA MET A 1 38.02 5.48 -32.64
C MET A 1 36.61 5.67 -32.10
N ASN A 2 36.33 5.27 -30.85
CA ASN A 2 35.03 5.51 -30.18
C ASN A 2 35.18 5.54 -28.64
N ILE A 3 36.37 5.92 -28.17
CA ILE A 3 36.73 5.99 -26.73
C ILE A 3 36.09 7.22 -26.04
N ILE A 4 35.70 8.21 -26.85
CA ILE A 4 35.13 9.47 -26.36
C ILE A 4 33.71 9.26 -25.82
N ALA A 5 32.91 8.41 -26.47
CA ALA A 5 31.54 8.12 -26.06
C ALA A 5 31.49 7.45 -24.67
N THR A 6 32.43 6.54 -24.38
CA THR A 6 32.49 5.84 -23.09
C THR A 6 32.88 6.75 -21.93
N LEU A 7 33.72 7.77 -22.18
CA LEU A 7 34.09 8.76 -21.17
C LEU A 7 32.91 9.70 -20.82
N LEU A 8 32.06 10.02 -21.80
CA LEU A 8 30.87 10.85 -21.56
C LEU A 8 29.84 10.15 -20.66
N LEU A 9 29.66 8.83 -20.83
CA LEU A 9 28.73 8.04 -20.00
C LEU A 9 29.18 7.95 -18.53
N ALA A 10 30.48 8.01 -18.26
CA ALA A 10 31.03 8.00 -16.90
C ALA A 10 30.90 9.35 -16.16
N SER A 11 30.57 10.43 -16.88
CA SER A 11 30.39 11.76 -16.30
C SER A 11 28.97 12.04 -15.78
N LEU A 12 28.02 11.11 -15.99
CA LEU A 12 26.67 11.31 -15.47
C LEU A 12 26.64 11.12 -13.95
N PRO A 13 26.07 12.08 -13.20
CA PRO A 13 25.86 11.92 -11.77
C PRO A 13 24.91 10.74 -11.52
N VAL A 14 25.31 9.80 -10.67
CA VAL A 14 24.43 8.72 -10.23
C VAL A 14 23.32 9.35 -9.38
N PRO A 15 22.04 9.25 -9.76
CA PRO A 15 20.95 9.75 -8.95
C PRO A 15 20.93 8.98 -7.62
N GLN A 16 21.27 9.67 -6.54
CA GLN A 16 21.18 9.12 -5.20
C GLN A 16 19.70 9.10 -4.80
N VAL A 17 19.05 7.96 -5.00
CA VAL A 17 17.71 7.75 -4.45
C VAL A 17 17.86 7.62 -2.94
N PRO A 18 17.30 8.53 -2.12
CA PRO A 18 17.43 8.43 -0.68
C PRO A 18 16.74 7.14 -0.22
N ALA A 19 17.49 6.27 0.46
CA ALA A 19 17.00 4.99 0.99
C ALA A 19 15.76 5.14 1.90
N ASN A 20 15.51 6.34 2.42
CA ASN A 20 14.33 6.67 3.22
C ASN A 20 12.99 6.66 2.45
N LEU A 21 12.99 6.69 1.11
CA LEU A 21 11.74 6.53 0.33
C LEU A 21 11.34 5.06 0.16
N ALA A 22 12.28 4.12 0.36
CA ALA A 22 12.00 2.68 0.36
C ALA A 22 11.54 2.16 1.73
N GLN A 23 11.44 3.04 2.74
CA GLN A 23 10.72 2.74 3.97
C GLN A 23 9.24 2.62 3.59
N SER A 24 8.84 1.40 3.20
CA SER A 24 7.47 0.94 3.05
C SER A 24 6.60 1.69 4.05
N ALA A 25 5.62 2.46 3.57
CA ALA A 25 4.73 3.28 4.37
C ALA A 25 4.16 2.45 5.53
N GLN A 26 4.84 2.48 6.68
CA GLN A 26 4.39 1.78 7.86
C GLN A 26 3.16 2.54 8.33
N PRO A 27 2.00 1.88 8.50
CA PRO A 27 0.82 2.52 9.00
C PRO A 27 1.18 3.25 10.28
N ALA A 28 0.85 4.54 10.36
CA ALA A 28 1.14 5.33 11.54
C ALA A 28 0.59 4.62 12.80
N ALA A 29 1.31 4.70 13.91
CA ALA A 29 1.09 3.85 15.09
C ALA A 29 -0.36 3.85 15.63
N HIS A 30 -1.10 4.94 15.41
CA HIS A 30 -2.52 5.05 15.77
C HIS A 30 -3.43 4.10 14.98
N PHE A 31 -3.11 3.80 13.71
CA PHE A 31 -3.84 2.80 12.92
C PHE A 31 -3.60 1.37 13.42
N THR A 32 -2.39 1.09 13.93
CA THR A 32 -2.06 -0.22 14.51
C THR A 32 -2.83 -0.48 15.80
N GLN A 33 -3.06 0.56 16.62
CA GLN A 33 -3.93 0.45 17.79
C GLN A 33 -5.40 0.26 17.37
N GLN A 34 -5.87 0.97 16.34
CA GLN A 34 -7.22 0.76 15.81
C GLN A 34 -7.43 -0.67 15.28
N ALA A 35 -6.43 -1.25 14.61
CA ALA A 35 -6.50 -2.64 14.13
C ALA A 35 -6.57 -3.69 15.25
N LYS A 36 -6.02 -3.38 16.44
CA LYS A 36 -6.06 -4.25 17.62
C LYS A 36 -7.30 -4.05 18.49
N SER A 37 -8.12 -3.04 18.19
CA SER A 37 -9.36 -2.78 18.93
C SER A 37 -10.35 -3.92 18.69
N ALA A 38 -11.08 -4.33 19.72
CA ALA A 38 -12.23 -5.20 19.53
C ALA A 38 -13.17 -4.58 18.48
N PRO A 39 -13.73 -5.39 17.55
CA PRO A 39 -14.59 -4.88 16.50
C PRO A 39 -15.73 -4.06 17.12
N ARG A 40 -15.86 -2.80 16.72
CA ARG A 40 -17.00 -1.97 17.14
C ARG A 40 -18.29 -2.64 16.68
N LYS A 41 -19.40 -2.45 17.43
CA LYS A 41 -20.72 -2.95 17.03
C LYS A 41 -21.07 -2.38 15.63
N GLY A 42 -21.05 -3.23 14.61
CA GLY A 42 -21.33 -2.86 13.22
C GLY A 42 -20.19 -3.26 12.27
N GLY A 43 -20.50 -3.41 10.99
CA GLY A 43 -19.55 -3.74 9.93
C GLY A 43 -20.29 -3.91 8.60
N LYS A 44 -19.55 -3.99 7.50
CA LYS A 44 -20.13 -4.12 6.16
C LYS A 44 -19.49 -5.29 5.43
N TRP A 45 -20.29 -5.97 4.63
CA TRP A 45 -19.81 -6.94 3.66
C TRP A 45 -19.33 -6.20 2.42
N TYR A 46 -18.16 -6.58 1.92
CA TYR A 46 -17.58 -6.08 0.69
C TYR A 46 -17.20 -7.26 -0.20
N PHE A 47 -17.15 -7.01 -1.51
CA PHE A 47 -16.66 -7.99 -2.45
C PHE A 47 -15.17 -7.72 -2.73
N ALA A 48 -14.31 -8.64 -2.31
CA ALA A 48 -12.87 -8.51 -2.49
C ALA A 48 -12.50 -8.67 -3.97
N ARG A 49 -11.39 -8.04 -4.38
CA ARG A 49 -10.85 -8.16 -5.74
C ARG A 49 -10.57 -9.62 -6.14
N THR A 50 -10.24 -10.47 -5.17
CA THR A 50 -10.02 -11.91 -5.37
C THR A 50 -11.31 -12.73 -5.56
N GLY A 51 -12.49 -12.11 -5.47
CA GLY A 51 -13.77 -12.74 -5.79
C GLY A 51 -14.50 -13.39 -4.60
N HIS A 52 -14.15 -13.05 -3.36
CA HIS A 52 -14.87 -13.54 -2.16
C HIS A 52 -15.47 -12.39 -1.34
N ALA A 53 -16.47 -12.69 -0.52
CA ALA A 53 -17.05 -11.72 0.39
C ALA A 53 -16.20 -11.58 1.67
N VAL A 54 -15.92 -10.34 2.07
CA VAL A 54 -15.18 -10.02 3.29
C VAL A 54 -16.00 -9.11 4.19
N PHE A 55 -15.96 -9.36 5.49
CA PHE A 55 -16.64 -8.52 6.48
C PHE A 55 -15.61 -7.58 7.13
N CYS A 56 -15.82 -6.27 7.03
CA CYS A 56 -14.88 -5.28 7.57
C CYS A 56 -15.58 -4.23 8.43
N TYR A 57 -14.84 -3.74 9.44
CA TYR A 57 -15.32 -2.82 10.46
C TYR A 57 -14.95 -1.36 10.17
N GLY A 58 -13.94 -1.15 9.32
CA GLY A 58 -13.38 0.16 9.01
C GLY A 58 -13.98 0.86 7.79
N PRO A 59 -13.58 2.11 7.56
CA PRO A 59 -13.89 2.83 6.33
C PRO A 59 -13.22 2.17 5.11
N VAL A 60 -13.76 2.49 3.93
CA VAL A 60 -13.07 2.23 2.66
C VAL A 60 -12.15 3.40 2.38
N MET A 61 -10.90 3.10 2.08
CA MET A 61 -9.86 4.08 1.77
C MET A 61 -9.38 3.89 0.33
N THR A 62 -8.89 4.95 -0.29
CA THR A 62 -8.14 4.85 -1.55
C THR A 62 -6.66 4.95 -1.22
N VAL A 63 -5.89 3.95 -1.62
CA VAL A 63 -4.44 3.88 -1.40
C VAL A 63 -3.70 3.86 -2.74
N ASN A 64 -2.46 4.33 -2.75
CA ASN A 64 -1.57 4.21 -3.92
C ASN A 64 -0.72 2.94 -3.75
N ASP A 65 -0.80 2.01 -4.71
CA ASP A 65 -0.09 0.72 -4.66
C ASP A 65 1.26 0.71 -5.40
N GLY A 66 1.71 1.87 -5.89
CA GLY A 66 2.93 2.01 -6.69
C GLY A 66 2.70 1.93 -8.20
N GLY A 67 1.47 1.69 -8.66
CA GLY A 67 1.09 1.72 -10.07
C GLY A 67 -0.31 2.31 -10.34
N GLY A 68 -1.13 2.49 -9.31
CA GLY A 68 -2.45 3.11 -9.44
C GLY A 68 -3.10 3.43 -8.10
N LEU A 69 -4.35 3.90 -8.18
CA LEU A 69 -5.21 4.11 -7.01
C LEU A 69 -6.09 2.86 -6.82
N GLU A 70 -6.06 2.29 -5.62
CA GLU A 70 -6.83 1.10 -5.26
C GLU A 70 -7.76 1.41 -4.08
N ARG A 71 -9.01 0.94 -4.17
CA ARG A 71 -9.97 1.00 -3.06
C ARG A 71 -9.80 -0.21 -2.16
N VAL A 72 -9.58 0.04 -0.87
CA VAL A 72 -9.37 -1.00 0.15
C VAL A 72 -10.36 -0.84 1.29
N ALA A 73 -10.97 -1.94 1.73
CA ALA A 73 -11.67 -1.97 3.02
C ALA A 73 -10.64 -2.18 4.14
N THR A 74 -10.81 -1.45 5.25
CA THR A 74 -9.90 -1.49 6.40
C THR A 74 -10.52 -2.23 7.58
N PHE A 75 -9.66 -2.78 8.45
CA PHE A 75 -10.04 -3.56 9.61
C PHE A 75 -10.99 -4.71 9.24
N CYS A 76 -10.53 -5.63 8.39
CA CYS A 76 -11.32 -6.80 7.95
C CYS A 76 -11.17 -7.99 8.90
N LYS A 77 -12.23 -8.79 9.03
CA LYS A 77 -12.22 -10.04 9.82
C LYS A 77 -11.37 -11.08 9.10
N GLY A 78 -10.40 -11.67 9.81
CA GLY A 78 -9.47 -12.68 9.27
C GLY A 78 -8.03 -12.19 9.31
N ASP A 79 -7.19 -12.68 8.40
CA ASP A 79 -5.73 -12.48 8.46
C ASP A 79 -5.25 -11.17 7.80
N ARG A 80 -6.11 -10.51 7.02
CA ARG A 80 -5.77 -9.28 6.30
C ARG A 80 -6.49 -8.09 6.91
N VAL A 81 -5.71 -7.14 7.42
CA VAL A 81 -6.24 -5.89 8.00
C VAL A 81 -6.73 -4.92 6.92
N MET A 82 -6.22 -5.03 5.70
CA MET A 82 -6.68 -4.27 4.53
C MET A 82 -6.96 -5.23 3.39
N VAL A 83 -8.14 -5.11 2.77
CA VAL A 83 -8.55 -5.97 1.65
C VAL A 83 -8.91 -5.11 0.44
N PRO A 84 -8.21 -5.28 -0.70
CA PRO A 84 -8.62 -4.74 -1.98
C PRO A 84 -10.03 -5.11 -2.36
N LEU A 85 -10.81 -4.11 -2.75
CA LEU A 85 -12.18 -4.31 -3.20
C LEU A 85 -12.22 -4.50 -4.72
N LYS A 86 -13.21 -5.28 -5.16
CA LYS A 86 -13.71 -5.18 -6.53
C LYS A 86 -14.53 -3.90 -6.60
N ASP A 87 -14.28 -3.08 -7.61
CA ASP A 87 -14.78 -1.71 -7.74
C ASP A 87 -16.27 -1.51 -7.41
#